data_AF-A0A7C4AAP5-F1
#
_entry.id   AF-A0A7C4AAP5-F1
#
_cell.length_a   1.000
_cell.length_b   1.000
_cell.length_c   1.000
_cell.angle_alpha   90.00
_cell.angle_beta   90.00
_cell.angle_gamma   90.00
#
_symmetry.space_group_name_H-M   'P 1'
#
loop_
_entity.id
_entity.type
_entity.pdbx_description
1 polymer ?
#
loop_
_entity_poly.entity_id
_entity_poly.type
_entity_poly.pdbx_seq_one_letter_code
_entity_poly.pdbx_strand_id
1 'polypeptide(L)' 'VTASFGVTELVVRPGEHSSRQAMLDQLVEKADAALYRAKERGRNRVEVA' A
#
# COMPACT_ATOMS: atom_id res chain seq x y z
N VAL A 1 10.99 10.30 -18.37
CA VAL A 1 10.35 10.42 -17.03
C VAL A 1 10.15 9.02 -16.49
N THR A 2 10.45 8.77 -15.21
CA THR A 2 10.23 7.47 -14.55
C THR A 2 9.30 7.63 -13.34
N ALA A 3 8.69 6.54 -12.88
CA ALA A 3 7.77 6.52 -11.75
C ALA A 3 8.12 5.39 -10.78
N SER A 4 7.77 5.57 -9.51
CA SER A 4 7.88 4.53 -8.48
C SER A 4 6.49 4.25 -7.94
N PHE A 5 6.21 3.00 -7.57
CA PHE A 5 4.88 2.56 -7.14
C PHE A 5 4.98 1.76 -5.85
N GLY A 6 4.00 1.97 -4.97
CA GLY A 6 3.74 1.13 -3.82
C GLY A 6 2.37 0.47 -3.99
N VAL A 7 2.31 -0.84 -3.79
CA VAL A 7 1.09 -1.63 -4.01
C VAL A 7 0.77 -2.40 -2.73
N THR A 8 -0.51 -2.55 -2.44
CA THR A 8 -1.01 -3.40 -1.35
C THR A 8 -2.27 -4.10 -1.83
N GLU A 9 -2.60 -5.22 -1.20
CA GLU A 9 -3.84 -5.94 -1.43
C GLU A 9 -4.80 -5.78 -0.23
N LEU A 10 -6.10 -5.71 -0.53
CA LEU A 10 -7.14 -5.80 0.49
C LEU A 10 -7.51 -7.27 0.72
N VAL A 11 -7.15 -7.79 1.89
CA VAL A 11 -7.56 -9.12 2.34
C VAL A 11 -8.70 -8.96 3.34
N VAL A 12 -9.94 -9.19 2.89
CA VAL A 12 -11.11 -9.17 3.78
C VAL A 12 -11.28 -10.54 4.41
N ARG A 13 -11.19 -10.62 5.74
CA ARG A 13 -11.45 -11.87 6.46
C ARG A 13 -12.94 -11.98 6.81
N PRO A 14 -13.56 -13.17 6.67
CA PRO A 14 -14.93 -13.39 7.12
C PRO A 14 -15.07 -13.06 8.61
N GLY A 15 -16.05 -12.23 8.98
CA GLY A 15 -16.30 -11.80 10.36
C GLY A 15 -15.52 -10.55 10.81
N GLU A 16 -14.68 -9.97 9.95
CA GLU A 16 -13.99 -8.72 10.26
C GLU A 16 -14.91 -7.52 10.02
N HIS A 17 -15.37 -6.90 11.10
CA HIS A 17 -16.24 -5.72 11.06
C HIS A 17 -15.44 -4.43 11.24
N SER A 18 -14.56 -4.14 10.29
CA SER A 18 -13.93 -2.82 10.20
C SER A 18 -14.85 -1.87 9.42
N SER A 19 -14.86 -0.59 9.76
CA SER A 19 -15.56 0.39 8.92
C SER A 19 -14.87 0.45 7.55
N ARG A 20 -15.64 0.71 6.49
CA ARG A 20 -15.09 0.86 5.14
C ARG A 20 -13.99 1.94 5.10
N GLN A 21 -14.16 3.02 5.86
CA GLN A 21 -13.18 4.09 5.94
C GLN A 21 -11.87 3.60 6.58
N ALA A 22 -11.95 2.89 7.70
CA ALA A 22 -10.77 2.33 8.36
C ALA A 22 -10.00 1.35 7.46
N MET A 23 -10.70 0.53 6.66
CA MET A 23 -10.05 -0.35 5.69
C MET A 23 -9.32 0.44 4.60
N LEU A 24 -9.94 1.51 4.07
CA LEU A 24 -9.31 2.36 3.07
C LEU A 24 -8.08 3.08 3.63
N ASP A 25 -8.16 3.60 4.84
CA ASP A 25 -7.04 4.28 5.51
C ASP A 25 -5.85 3.31 5.68
N GLN A 26 -6.11 2.07 6.12
CA GLN A 26 -5.08 1.03 6.23
C GLN A 26 -4.46 0.66 4.87
N LEU A 27 -5.25 0.58 3.80
CA LEU A 27 -4.72 0.32 2.46
C LEU A 27 -3.83 1.46 1.97
N VAL A 28 -4.25 2.70 2.17
CA VAL A 28 -3.45 3.88 1.79
C VAL A 28 -2.13 3.91 2.56
N GLU A 29 -2.17 3.67 3.87
CA GLU A 29 -0.97 3.63 4.72
C GLU A 29 0.02 2.55 4.24
N LYS A 30 -0.46 1.33 3.95
CA LYS A 30 0.38 0.24 3.45
C LYS A 30 0.97 0.53 2.08
N ALA A 31 0.16 1.04 1.15
CA ALA A 31 0.62 1.40 -0.18
C ALA A 31 1.65 2.52 -0.14
N ASP A 32 1.47 3.54 0.70
CA ASP A 32 2.41 4.63 0.85
C ASP A 32 3.73 4.16 1.49
N ALA A 33 3.67 3.28 2.50
CA ALA A 33 4.87 2.67 3.07
C ALA A 33 5.65 1.86 2.02
N ALA A 34 4.97 1.13 1.12
CA ALA A 34 5.61 0.46 0.00
C ALA A 34 6.25 1.45 -0.99
N LEU A 35 5.54 2.53 -1.32
CA LEU A 35 6.05 3.58 -2.20
C LEU A 35 7.29 4.27 -1.58
N TYR A 36 7.29 4.45 -0.27
CA TYR A 36 8.43 4.99 0.46
C TYR A 36 9.65 4.10 0.29
N ARG A 37 9.51 2.78 0.51
CA ARG A 37 10.59 1.81 0.23
C ARG A 37 11.06 1.86 -1.22
N ALA A 38 10.13 2.02 -2.17
CA ALA A 38 10.46 2.11 -3.59
C ALA A 38 11.37 3.32 -3.87
N LYS A 39 11.09 4.45 -3.22
CA LYS A 39 11.90 5.68 -3.33
C LYS A 39 13.28 5.52 -2.67
N GLU A 40 13.34 4.95 -1.48
CA GLU A 40 14.60 4.78 -0.72
C GLU A 40 15.56 3.82 -1.39
N ARG A 41 15.06 2.74 -2.02
CA ARG A 41 15.91 1.72 -2.64
C ARG A 41 16.46 2.11 -4.01
N GLY A 42 16.22 3.35 -4.47
CA GLY A 42 16.77 3.87 -5.72
C GLY A 42 15.73 4.22 -6.79
N ARG A 43 14.44 4.33 -6.44
CA ARG A 43 13.34 4.73 -7.33
C ARG A 43 13.16 3.78 -8.54
N ASN A 44 12.31 4.19 -9.48
CA ASN A 44 11.95 3.49 -10.72
C ASN A 44 11.61 2.00 -10.51
N ARG A 45 10.80 1.72 -9.49
CA ARG A 45 10.46 0.36 -9.07
C ARG A 45 9.08 0.27 -8.47
N VAL A 46 8.61 -0.97 -8.37
CA VAL A 46 7.37 -1.34 -7.69
C VAL A 46 7.75 -2.09 -6.42
N GLU A 47 7.18 -1.69 -5.30
CA GLU A 47 7.29 -2.40 -4.02
C GLU A 47 5.89 -2.81 -3.55
N VAL A 48 5.80 -3.97 -2.91
CA VAL A 48 4.54 -4.53 -2.39
C VAL A 48 4.59 -4.55 -0.87
N ALA A 49 3.46 -4.24 -0.22
CA ALA A 49 3.25 -4.34 1.22
C ALA A 49 2.35 -5.53 1.58
#